data_AF-A0A5B0K5J4-F1
#
_entry.id   AF-A0A5B0K5J4-F1
#
_cell.length_a   1.000
_cell.length_b   1.000
_cell.length_c   1.000
_cell.angle_alpha   90.00
_cell.angle_beta   90.00
_cell.angle_gamma   90.00
#
_symmetry.space_group_name_H-M   'P 1'
#
loop_
_entity.id
_entity.type
_entity.pdbx_description
1 polymer ?
#
loop_
_entity_poly.entity_id
_entity_poly.type
_entity_poly.pdbx_seq_one_letter_code
_entity_poly.pdbx_strand_id
1 'polypeptide(L)'
;MRYVIYFILLIVSFVVGHFKSGISLHEMESEPGQFGEYIGAVFLSPLILPTIIFFIVKIFRRHKETNYLRCSNWVLGVMLLSNISYALTFNTPHYKTLPEAQVTFTVPDRGWKLEEAKSNGRQVKMLFSGNYRIAIYAERHSQAELNIYNLNDIKAFSKKLLGDAYDEDLYQVYKCTAKNFRCAFQAVSSEQHKKEIIYVYLLDKESVIQLTVVINKDNFEKDYAAFKTILDSAVNANP
;
A
#
# COMPACT_ATOMS: atom_id res chain seq x y z
N MET A 1 3.08 -32.20 28.54
CA MET A 1 2.42 -30.88 28.35
C MET A 1 3.37 -29.76 27.92
N ARG A 2 4.50 -29.48 28.60
CA ARG A 2 5.38 -28.32 28.25
C ARG A 2 6.00 -28.38 26.83
N TYR A 3 6.39 -29.58 26.37
CA TYR A 3 6.88 -29.80 25.00
C TYR A 3 5.79 -29.61 23.94
N VAL A 4 4.56 -30.03 24.25
CA VAL A 4 3.39 -29.83 23.37
C VAL A 4 3.11 -28.34 23.21
N ILE A 5 3.13 -27.57 24.30
CA ILE A 5 2.95 -26.11 24.27
C ILE A 5 4.07 -25.45 23.44
N TYR A 6 5.32 -25.84 23.64
CA TYR A 6 6.45 -25.32 22.85
C TYR A 6 6.28 -25.57 21.37
N PHE A 7 5.91 -26.81 21.00
CA PHE A 7 5.67 -27.19 19.61
C PHE A 7 4.52 -26.40 18.98
N ILE A 8 3.41 -26.21 19.71
CA ILE A 8 2.30 -25.37 19.26
C ILE A 8 2.75 -23.91 19.06
N LEU A 9 3.45 -23.32 20.02
CA LEU A 9 3.96 -21.95 19.91
C LEU A 9 4.92 -21.80 18.73
N LEU A 10 5.73 -22.82 18.44
CA LEU A 10 6.63 -22.82 17.29
C LEU A 10 5.86 -22.81 15.96
N ILE A 11 4.87 -23.70 15.80
CA ILE A 11 4.00 -23.73 14.61
C ILE A 11 3.28 -22.40 14.42
N VAL A 12 2.67 -21.87 15.48
CA VAL A 12 1.96 -20.58 15.42
C VAL A 12 2.92 -19.45 15.07
N SER A 13 4.16 -19.49 15.55
CA SER A 13 5.18 -18.49 15.22
C SER A 13 5.55 -18.52 13.73
N PHE A 14 5.64 -19.71 13.12
CA PHE A 14 5.87 -19.84 11.69
C PHE A 14 4.71 -19.31 10.86
N VAL A 15 3.47 -19.64 11.24
CA VAL A 15 2.26 -19.17 10.56
C VAL A 15 2.13 -17.65 10.63
N VAL A 16 2.27 -17.07 11.84
CA VAL A 16 2.23 -15.61 12.02
C VAL A 16 3.39 -14.93 11.28
N GLY A 17 4.58 -15.54 11.29
CA GLY A 17 5.73 -15.09 10.52
C GLY A 17 5.43 -15.02 9.02
N HIS A 18 4.78 -16.04 8.44
CA HIS A 18 4.37 -16.03 7.04
C HIS A 18 3.43 -14.87 6.72
N PHE A 19 2.41 -14.64 7.56
CA PHE A 19 1.47 -13.53 7.34
C PHE A 19 2.15 -12.17 7.43
N LYS A 20 3.10 -12.00 8.36
CA LYS A 20 3.88 -10.76 8.49
C LYS A 20 4.80 -10.52 7.28
N SER A 21 5.40 -11.58 6.75
CA SER A 21 6.34 -11.50 5.63
C SER A 21 5.69 -11.78 4.27
N GLY A 22 4.35 -11.73 4.19
CA GLY A 22 3.61 -11.99 2.95
C GLY A 22 3.98 -11.04 1.80
N ILE A 23 4.40 -9.80 2.12
CA ILE A 23 4.91 -8.84 1.14
C ILE A 23 6.24 -9.32 0.55
N SER A 24 7.19 -9.74 1.40
CA SER A 24 8.47 -10.30 0.96
C SER A 24 8.28 -11.55 0.11
N LEU A 25 7.28 -12.39 0.44
CA LEU A 25 6.90 -13.59 -0.33
C LEU A 25 6.46 -13.26 -1.77
N HIS A 26 5.80 -12.12 -1.98
CA HIS A 26 5.35 -11.67 -3.30
C HIS A 26 6.48 -11.02 -4.13
N GLU A 27 7.58 -10.62 -3.50
CA GLU A 27 8.73 -9.98 -4.12
C GLU A 27 9.95 -10.93 -4.24
N MET A 28 9.82 -12.18 -3.75
CA MET A 28 10.83 -13.24 -3.84
C MET A 28 11.27 -13.56 -5.27
N GLU A 29 10.38 -13.42 -6.25
CA GLU A 29 10.69 -13.70 -7.65
C GLU A 29 11.60 -12.62 -8.27
N SER A 30 11.59 -11.40 -7.72
CA SER A 30 12.35 -10.26 -8.25
C SER A 30 13.62 -9.95 -7.47
N GLU A 31 13.72 -10.29 -6.18
CA GLU A 31 14.86 -9.91 -5.33
C GLU A 31 15.33 -11.05 -4.38
N PRO A 32 16.48 -11.70 -4.67
CA PRO A 32 17.01 -12.80 -3.85
C PRO A 32 17.31 -12.40 -2.39
N GLY A 33 17.62 -11.12 -2.13
CA GLY A 33 17.84 -10.61 -0.77
C GLY A 33 16.60 -10.74 0.12
N GLN A 34 15.41 -10.53 -0.44
CA GLN A 34 14.15 -10.63 0.28
C GLN A 34 13.79 -12.08 0.66
N PHE A 35 14.24 -13.06 -0.14
CA PHE A 35 14.10 -14.47 0.20
C PHE A 35 14.94 -14.83 1.45
N GLY A 36 16.18 -14.31 1.53
CA GLY A 36 17.04 -14.49 2.70
C GLY A 36 16.44 -13.88 3.97
N GLU A 37 15.91 -12.67 3.87
CA GLU A 37 15.22 -12.00 4.97
C GLU A 37 13.98 -12.77 5.43
N TYR A 38 13.20 -13.31 4.50
CA TYR A 38 12.06 -14.16 4.81
C TYR A 38 12.46 -15.41 5.59
N ILE A 39 13.47 -16.16 5.13
CA ILE A 39 13.93 -17.38 5.84
C ILE A 39 14.42 -17.01 7.25
N GLY A 40 15.20 -15.94 7.34
CA GLY A 40 15.71 -15.42 8.61
C GLY A 40 14.60 -15.07 9.59
N ALA A 41 13.62 -14.30 9.14
CA ALA A 41 12.53 -13.81 9.98
C ALA A 41 11.54 -14.91 10.38
N VAL A 42 11.17 -15.79 9.46
CA VAL A 42 10.10 -16.77 9.65
C VAL A 42 10.61 -18.02 10.35
N PHE A 43 11.72 -18.60 9.89
CA PHE A 43 12.16 -19.91 10.36
C PHE A 43 13.30 -19.80 11.38
N LEU A 44 14.32 -19.00 11.08
CA LEU A 44 15.51 -18.94 11.93
C LEU A 44 15.26 -18.18 13.24
N SER A 45 14.54 -17.05 13.19
CA SER A 45 14.29 -16.24 14.38
C SER A 45 13.55 -16.99 15.50
N PRO A 46 12.45 -17.73 15.25
CA PRO A 46 11.78 -18.53 16.29
C PRO A 46 12.61 -19.70 16.82
N LEU A 47 13.67 -20.13 16.14
CA LEU A 47 14.53 -21.24 16.57
C LEU A 47 15.78 -20.75 17.32
N ILE A 48 16.42 -19.72 16.80
CA ILE A 48 17.70 -19.21 17.28
C ILE A 48 17.51 -18.27 18.48
N LEU A 49 16.54 -17.35 18.40
CA LEU A 49 16.35 -16.32 19.43
C LEU A 49 16.04 -16.91 20.83
N PRO A 50 15.16 -17.93 20.97
CA PRO A 50 14.93 -18.58 22.26
C PRO A 50 16.20 -19.21 22.84
N THR A 51 17.04 -19.77 21.97
CA THR A 51 18.30 -20.41 22.35
C THR A 51 19.32 -19.39 22.84
N ILE A 52 19.49 -18.29 22.11
CA ILE A 52 20.37 -17.17 22.53
C ILE A 52 19.91 -16.62 23.89
N ILE A 53 18.62 -16.30 24.03
CA ILE A 53 18.08 -15.73 25.28
C ILE A 53 18.24 -16.71 26.45
N PHE A 54 18.04 -18.01 26.22
CA PHE A 54 18.28 -19.02 27.25
C PHE A 54 19.72 -19.00 27.76
N PHE A 55 20.72 -18.96 26.85
CA PHE A 55 22.13 -18.91 27.26
C PHE A 55 22.45 -17.63 28.04
N ILE A 56 21.93 -16.48 27.60
CA ILE A 56 22.07 -15.21 28.32
C ILE A 56 21.49 -15.34 29.74
N VAL A 57 20.25 -15.79 29.88
CA VAL A 57 19.59 -15.95 31.19
C VAL A 57 20.38 -16.92 32.08
N LYS A 58 20.90 -18.02 31.52
CA LYS A 58 21.71 -19.00 32.25
C LYS A 58 23.00 -18.38 32.80
N ILE A 59 23.69 -17.56 32.00
CA ILE A 59 24.90 -16.84 32.43
C ILE A 59 24.59 -15.91 33.60
N PHE A 60 23.51 -15.13 33.52
CA PHE A 60 23.12 -14.20 34.59
C PHE A 60 22.59 -14.89 35.85
N ARG A 61 21.99 -16.08 35.71
CA ARG A 61 21.40 -16.80 36.85
C ARG A 61 22.37 -17.69 37.62
N ARG A 62 23.65 -17.79 37.19
CA ARG A 62 24.85 -18.47 37.77
C ARG A 62 24.67 -19.78 38.56
N HIS A 63 23.68 -19.91 39.44
CA HIS A 63 23.40 -21.05 40.32
C HIS A 63 21.93 -21.49 40.42
N LYS A 64 20.98 -20.84 39.73
CA LYS A 64 19.57 -21.30 39.70
C LYS A 64 19.31 -22.19 38.49
N GLU A 65 18.65 -23.33 38.72
CA GLU A 65 18.16 -24.17 37.62
C GLU A 65 17.30 -23.33 36.66
N THR A 66 17.77 -23.24 35.41
CA THR A 66 17.08 -22.51 34.35
C THR A 66 16.56 -23.55 33.36
N ASN A 67 15.25 -23.64 33.23
CA ASN A 67 14.60 -24.58 32.33
C ASN A 67 14.46 -23.97 30.94
N TYR A 68 15.11 -24.61 29.94
CA TYR A 68 15.08 -24.17 28.54
C TYR A 68 13.64 -23.98 28.04
N LEU A 69 12.78 -25.00 28.16
CA LEU A 69 11.40 -24.96 27.65
C LEU A 69 10.60 -23.82 28.26
N ARG A 70 10.79 -23.53 29.55
CA ARG A 70 10.11 -22.40 30.19
C ARG A 70 10.61 -21.08 29.60
N CYS A 71 11.91 -20.90 29.45
CA CYS A 71 12.48 -19.69 28.86
C CYS A 71 12.03 -19.51 27.40
N SER A 72 12.11 -20.57 26.60
CA SER A 72 11.77 -20.54 25.18
C SER A 72 10.29 -20.30 24.94
N ASN A 73 9.39 -20.89 25.76
CA ASN A 73 7.96 -20.59 25.68
C ASN A 73 7.65 -19.12 25.95
N TRP A 74 8.35 -18.50 26.91
CA TRP A 74 8.20 -17.06 27.19
C TRP A 74 8.70 -16.21 26.02
N VAL A 75 9.86 -16.53 25.46
CA VAL A 75 10.41 -15.81 24.30
C VAL A 75 9.47 -15.92 23.11
N LEU A 76 9.04 -17.13 22.75
CA LEU A 76 8.10 -17.35 21.64
C LEU A 76 6.77 -16.62 21.89
N GLY A 77 6.25 -16.65 23.12
CA GLY A 77 5.04 -15.91 23.49
C GLY A 77 5.17 -14.39 23.26
N VAL A 78 6.29 -13.78 23.67
CA VAL A 78 6.56 -12.35 23.45
C VAL A 78 6.75 -12.03 21.97
N MET A 79 7.45 -12.89 21.22
CA MET A 79 7.62 -12.74 19.77
C MET A 79 6.28 -12.79 19.05
N LEU A 80 5.41 -13.73 19.41
CA LEU A 80 4.06 -13.85 18.86
C LEU A 80 3.23 -12.60 19.11
N LEU A 81 3.18 -12.11 20.35
CA LEU A 81 2.45 -10.88 20.67
C LEU A 81 2.98 -9.67 19.87
N SER A 82 4.30 -9.54 19.76
CA SER A 82 4.94 -8.48 18.99
C SER A 82 4.61 -8.58 17.49
N ASN A 83 4.66 -9.79 16.92
CA ASN A 83 4.38 -10.01 15.51
C ASN A 83 2.90 -9.83 15.18
N ILE A 84 1.98 -10.29 16.03
CA ILE A 84 0.54 -10.07 15.88
C ILE A 84 0.23 -8.57 15.98
N SER A 85 0.79 -7.88 16.98
CA SER A 85 0.61 -6.45 17.14
C SER A 85 1.12 -5.69 15.91
N TYR A 86 2.28 -6.07 15.38
CA TYR A 86 2.82 -5.48 14.16
C TYR A 86 1.90 -5.75 12.96
N ALA A 87 1.51 -7.00 12.73
CA ALA A 87 0.66 -7.38 11.60
C ALA A 87 -0.70 -6.66 11.65
N LEU A 88 -1.33 -6.60 12.83
CA LEU A 88 -2.56 -5.83 13.02
C LEU A 88 -2.33 -4.35 12.72
N THR A 89 -1.30 -3.75 13.29
CA THR A 89 -1.03 -2.31 13.12
C THR A 89 -0.71 -1.95 11.66
N PHE A 90 0.06 -2.80 10.98
CA PHE A 90 0.51 -2.56 9.62
C PHE A 90 -0.60 -2.80 8.61
N ASN A 91 -1.36 -3.90 8.74
CA ASN A 91 -2.42 -4.29 7.80
C ASN A 91 -3.79 -3.65 8.11
N THR A 92 -3.87 -2.74 9.08
CA THR A 92 -5.10 -1.99 9.34
C THR A 92 -5.21 -0.83 8.35
N PRO A 93 -6.38 -0.62 7.74
CA PRO A 93 -6.62 0.52 6.87
C PRO A 93 -6.30 1.85 7.55
N HIS A 94 -5.76 2.80 6.80
CA HIS A 94 -5.34 4.08 7.33
C HIS A 94 -5.69 5.23 6.41
N TYR A 95 -5.80 6.45 6.94
CA TYR A 95 -6.11 7.62 6.14
C TYR A 95 -4.84 8.29 5.62
N LYS A 96 -4.85 8.69 4.35
CA LYS A 96 -3.78 9.48 3.72
C LYS A 96 -4.39 10.66 2.99
N THR A 97 -3.91 11.85 3.31
CA THR A 97 -4.34 13.10 2.68
C THR A 97 -3.29 13.56 1.69
N LEU A 98 -3.69 13.79 0.43
CA LEU A 98 -2.87 14.49 -0.56
C LEU A 98 -3.07 16.00 -0.38
N PRO A 99 -2.05 16.74 0.10
CA PRO A 99 -2.24 18.12 0.53
C PRO A 99 -2.52 19.09 -0.61
N GLU A 100 -1.98 18.85 -1.81
CA GLU A 100 -2.17 19.70 -2.98
C GLU A 100 -3.63 19.70 -3.45
N ALA A 101 -4.30 18.55 -3.36
CA ALA A 101 -5.71 18.40 -3.71
C ALA A 101 -6.68 18.53 -2.53
N GLN A 102 -6.18 18.54 -1.29
CA GLN A 102 -7.02 18.48 -0.07
C GLN A 102 -8.04 17.32 -0.15
N VAL A 103 -7.58 16.14 -0.56
CA VAL A 103 -8.38 14.92 -0.67
C VAL A 103 -7.77 13.83 0.20
N THR A 104 -8.63 13.13 0.94
CA THR A 104 -8.23 12.03 1.82
C THR A 104 -8.75 10.72 1.26
N PHE A 105 -7.88 9.70 1.28
CA PHE A 105 -8.21 8.33 0.94
C PHE A 105 -7.98 7.40 2.13
N THR A 106 -8.71 6.28 2.15
CA THR A 106 -8.42 5.13 3.00
C THR A 106 -7.53 4.17 2.22
N VAL A 107 -6.27 4.03 2.64
CA VAL A 107 -5.34 3.04 2.10
C VAL A 107 -5.47 1.72 2.88
N PRO A 108 -5.23 0.56 2.25
CA PRO A 108 -5.48 -0.74 2.86
C PRO A 108 -4.53 -1.07 4.02
N ASP A 109 -3.31 -0.53 4.00
CA ASP A 109 -2.27 -0.82 4.98
C ASP A 109 -1.28 0.36 5.10
N ARG A 110 -0.38 0.30 6.09
CA ARG A 110 0.66 1.31 6.36
C ARG A 110 1.85 1.24 5.41
N GLY A 111 1.91 0.25 4.51
CA GLY A 111 2.90 0.17 3.45
C GLY A 111 2.74 1.29 2.43
N TRP A 112 1.53 1.86 2.31
CA TRP A 112 1.27 3.03 1.48
C TRP A 112 1.87 4.31 2.08
N LYS A 113 2.67 5.01 1.28
CA LYS A 113 3.49 6.15 1.73
C LYS A 113 3.26 7.38 0.88
N LEU A 114 3.31 8.53 1.53
CA LEU A 114 3.42 9.82 0.86
C LEU A 114 4.89 10.13 0.69
N GLU A 115 5.33 10.30 -0.55
CA GLU A 115 6.72 10.63 -0.87
C GLU A 115 6.77 11.84 -1.80
N GLU A 116 7.86 12.59 -1.71
CA GLU A 116 8.10 13.73 -2.59
C GLU A 116 8.66 13.24 -3.92
N ALA A 117 7.98 13.60 -5.00
CA ALA A 117 8.42 13.33 -6.36
C ALA A 117 8.57 14.66 -7.11
N LYS A 118 9.47 14.69 -8.09
CA LYS A 118 9.57 15.81 -9.02
C LYS A 118 8.58 15.61 -10.15
N SER A 119 7.62 16.51 -10.28
CA SER A 119 6.70 16.61 -11.42
C SER A 119 6.82 18.00 -12.04
N ASN A 120 7.15 18.08 -13.34
CA ASN A 120 7.27 19.34 -14.09
C ASN A 120 8.14 20.41 -13.38
N GLY A 121 9.26 19.99 -12.79
CA GLY A 121 10.18 20.87 -12.07
C GLY A 121 9.73 21.31 -10.68
N ARG A 122 8.54 20.90 -10.22
CA ARG A 122 8.03 21.13 -8.86
C ARG A 122 8.15 19.87 -8.02
N GLN A 123 8.41 20.05 -6.72
CA GLN A 123 8.26 18.96 -5.76
C GLN A 123 6.79 18.85 -5.39
N VAL A 124 6.24 17.65 -5.51
CA VAL A 124 4.84 17.34 -5.19
C VAL A 124 4.78 16.08 -4.36
N LYS A 125 3.81 15.98 -3.45
CA LYS A 125 3.58 14.73 -2.70
C LYS A 125 2.71 13.78 -3.52
N MET A 126 3.20 12.57 -3.70
CA MET A 126 2.47 11.48 -4.34
C MET A 126 2.29 10.33 -3.36
N LEU A 127 1.18 9.63 -3.50
CA LEU A 127 0.87 8.44 -2.72
C LEU A 127 1.33 7.20 -3.49
N PHE A 128 2.22 6.42 -2.89
CA PHE A 128 2.76 5.19 -3.46
C PHE A 128 2.27 3.97 -2.69
N SER A 129 2.02 2.87 -3.41
CA SER A 129 1.89 1.55 -2.79
C SER A 129 3.23 1.09 -2.22
N GLY A 130 3.21 0.20 -1.23
CA GLY A 130 4.44 -0.28 -0.57
C GLY A 130 5.47 -0.93 -1.50
N ASN A 131 5.01 -1.44 -2.65
CA ASN A 131 5.83 -2.05 -3.72
C ASN A 131 6.04 -1.13 -4.94
N TYR A 132 5.66 0.15 -4.84
CA TYR A 132 5.77 1.17 -5.90
C TYR A 132 5.11 0.81 -7.24
N ARG A 133 4.18 -0.16 -7.27
CA ARG A 133 3.42 -0.52 -8.47
C ARG A 133 2.27 0.43 -8.79
N ILE A 134 1.81 1.17 -7.78
CA ILE A 134 0.76 2.19 -7.90
C ILE A 134 1.32 3.51 -7.40
N ALA A 135 1.18 4.56 -8.19
CA ALA A 135 1.44 5.93 -7.80
C ALA A 135 0.20 6.78 -8.07
N ILE A 136 -0.20 7.59 -7.09
CA ILE A 136 -1.36 8.48 -7.18
C ILE A 136 -0.89 9.89 -6.89
N TYR A 137 -1.06 10.77 -7.87
CA TYR A 137 -0.92 12.20 -7.72
C TYR A 137 -2.30 12.87 -7.83
N ALA A 138 -2.50 13.99 -7.13
CA ALA A 138 -3.77 14.70 -7.14
C ALA A 138 -3.57 16.21 -7.13
N GLU A 139 -4.34 16.89 -7.97
CA GLU A 139 -4.44 18.36 -7.99
C GLU A 139 -5.89 18.78 -7.87
N ARG A 140 -6.13 19.91 -7.20
CA ARG A 140 -7.45 20.53 -7.12
C ARG A 140 -7.44 21.80 -7.96
N HIS A 141 -8.46 21.93 -8.79
CA HIS A 141 -8.73 23.10 -9.61
C HIS A 141 -10.15 23.58 -9.36
N SER A 142 -10.41 24.85 -9.67
CA SER A 142 -11.80 25.31 -9.79
C SER A 142 -12.44 24.74 -11.06
N GLN A 143 -13.76 24.53 -11.06
CA GLN A 143 -14.47 24.11 -12.27
C GLN A 143 -14.29 25.10 -13.43
N ALA A 144 -14.21 26.40 -13.13
CA ALA A 144 -14.00 27.45 -14.11
C ALA A 144 -12.62 27.38 -14.77
N GLU A 145 -11.57 27.04 -14.00
CA GLU A 145 -10.20 26.92 -14.50
C GLU A 145 -10.07 25.83 -15.57
N LEU A 146 -10.66 24.66 -15.33
CA LEU A 146 -10.62 23.54 -16.28
C LEU A 146 -11.78 23.56 -17.28
N ASN A 147 -12.78 24.41 -17.07
CA ASN A 147 -14.05 24.43 -17.79
C ASN A 147 -14.75 23.05 -17.77
N ILE A 148 -14.79 22.41 -16.59
CA ILE A 148 -15.43 21.11 -16.34
C ILE A 148 -16.48 21.28 -15.24
N TYR A 149 -17.76 21.31 -15.62
CA TYR A 149 -18.91 21.42 -14.71
C TYR A 149 -19.67 20.10 -14.57
N ASN A 150 -19.55 19.23 -15.57
CA ASN A 150 -20.14 17.90 -15.63
C ASN A 150 -19.21 16.90 -16.31
N LEU A 151 -19.57 15.61 -16.27
CA LEU A 151 -18.70 14.53 -16.76
C LEU A 151 -18.51 14.56 -18.29
N ASN A 152 -19.42 15.16 -19.06
CA ASN A 152 -19.29 15.26 -20.51
C ASN A 152 -18.22 16.28 -20.92
N ASP A 153 -17.95 17.27 -20.06
CA ASP A 153 -16.96 18.32 -20.33
C ASP A 153 -15.51 17.77 -20.32
N ILE A 154 -15.29 16.61 -19.69
CA ILE A 154 -13.98 15.95 -19.60
C ILE A 154 -13.41 15.66 -21.00
N LYS A 155 -14.25 15.18 -21.93
CA LYS A 155 -13.80 14.94 -23.32
C LYS A 155 -13.32 16.23 -23.98
N ALA A 156 -14.06 17.33 -23.80
CA ALA A 156 -13.72 18.63 -24.37
C ALA A 156 -12.42 19.18 -23.75
N PHE A 157 -12.23 18.99 -22.45
CA PHE A 157 -10.99 19.33 -21.76
C PHE A 157 -9.79 18.57 -22.33
N SER A 158 -9.86 17.24 -22.42
CA SER A 158 -8.76 16.42 -22.94
C SER A 158 -8.44 16.74 -24.40
N LYS A 159 -9.47 16.99 -25.23
CA LYS A 159 -9.29 17.43 -26.62
C LYS A 159 -8.58 18.78 -26.71
N LYS A 160 -8.95 19.75 -25.87
CA LYS A 160 -8.28 21.07 -25.81
C LYS A 160 -6.83 20.96 -25.34
N LEU A 161 -6.57 20.10 -24.36
CA LEU A 161 -5.23 19.90 -23.80
C LEU A 161 -4.27 19.22 -24.78
N LEU A 162 -4.75 18.21 -25.51
CA LEU A 162 -3.93 17.38 -26.39
C LEU A 162 -3.87 17.90 -27.84
N GLY A 163 -4.84 18.70 -28.27
CA GLY A 163 -4.91 19.23 -29.62
C GLY A 163 -4.90 18.11 -30.66
N ASP A 164 -3.93 18.17 -31.57
CA ASP A 164 -3.78 17.18 -32.65
C ASP A 164 -3.37 15.79 -32.16
N ALA A 165 -2.85 15.67 -30.94
CA ALA A 165 -2.52 14.38 -30.31
C ALA A 165 -3.73 13.70 -29.65
N TYR A 166 -4.91 14.32 -29.69
CA TYR A 166 -6.13 13.73 -29.14
C TYR A 166 -6.65 12.60 -30.03
N ASP A 167 -6.85 11.45 -29.42
CA ASP A 167 -7.47 10.28 -30.04
C ASP A 167 -8.75 9.92 -29.27
N GLU A 168 -9.91 9.93 -29.94
CA GLU A 168 -11.19 9.69 -29.29
C GLU A 168 -11.34 8.24 -28.78
N ASP A 169 -10.69 7.27 -29.43
CA ASP A 169 -10.74 5.86 -29.05
C ASP A 169 -9.87 5.58 -27.81
N LEU A 170 -8.77 6.32 -27.66
CA LEU A 170 -7.89 6.21 -26.49
C LEU A 170 -8.40 6.99 -25.27
N TYR A 171 -9.05 8.14 -25.48
CA TYR A 171 -9.51 9.02 -24.40
C TYR A 171 -11.01 8.88 -24.10
N GLN A 172 -11.51 7.64 -24.12
CA GLN A 172 -12.88 7.35 -23.73
C GLN A 172 -13.11 7.62 -22.24
N VAL A 173 -14.26 8.21 -21.92
CA VAL A 173 -14.65 8.60 -20.56
C VAL A 173 -15.59 7.55 -19.98
N TYR A 174 -15.20 6.99 -18.84
CA TYR A 174 -15.97 5.99 -18.11
C TYR A 174 -16.43 6.54 -16.77
N LYS A 175 -17.64 6.19 -16.35
CA LYS A 175 -18.12 6.54 -15.00
C LYS A 175 -17.39 5.70 -13.96
N CYS A 176 -17.07 6.31 -12.83
CA CYS A 176 -16.57 5.61 -11.65
C CYS A 176 -17.46 5.90 -10.44
N THR A 177 -17.18 5.20 -9.36
CA THR A 177 -17.78 5.41 -8.06
C THR A 177 -16.77 6.12 -7.16
N ALA A 178 -17.23 7.14 -6.45
CA ALA A 178 -16.51 7.79 -5.37
C ALA A 178 -17.57 8.38 -4.43
N LYS A 179 -17.59 7.97 -3.16
CA LYS A 179 -18.76 8.14 -2.30
C LYS A 179 -19.32 9.56 -2.23
N ASN A 180 -18.44 10.56 -2.25
CA ASN A 180 -18.80 11.96 -2.07
C ASN A 180 -18.62 12.82 -3.33
N PHE A 181 -18.35 12.22 -4.49
CA PHE A 181 -18.03 12.95 -5.72
C PHE A 181 -18.77 12.40 -6.93
N ARG A 182 -19.07 13.27 -7.90
CA ARG A 182 -19.36 12.79 -9.26
C ARG A 182 -18.04 12.39 -9.91
N CYS A 183 -17.94 11.14 -10.35
CA CYS A 183 -16.66 10.54 -10.74
C CYS A 183 -16.70 10.07 -12.20
N ALA A 184 -15.64 10.40 -12.94
CA ALA A 184 -15.32 9.73 -14.21
C ALA A 184 -13.81 9.57 -14.38
N PHE A 185 -13.40 8.67 -15.26
CA PHE A 185 -11.99 8.44 -15.58
C PHE A 185 -11.76 8.19 -17.07
N GLN A 186 -10.52 8.42 -17.50
CA GLN A 186 -9.96 8.04 -18.80
C GLN A 186 -8.71 7.19 -18.54
N ALA A 187 -8.56 6.07 -19.24
CA ALA A 187 -7.41 5.19 -19.10
C ALA A 187 -6.62 5.19 -20.41
N VAL A 188 -5.32 5.48 -20.31
CA VAL A 188 -4.40 5.53 -21.44
C VAL A 188 -3.26 4.55 -21.17
N SER A 189 -3.14 3.56 -22.03
CA SER A 189 -2.13 2.53 -21.90
C SER A 189 -0.85 2.95 -22.63
N SER A 190 0.32 2.88 -21.97
CA SER A 190 1.61 3.16 -22.58
C SER A 190 2.38 1.86 -22.81
N GLU A 191 2.46 1.42 -24.07
CA GLU A 191 3.17 0.18 -24.44
C GLU A 191 4.69 0.27 -24.18
N GLN A 192 5.29 1.43 -24.43
CA GLN A 192 6.75 1.61 -24.27
C GLN A 192 7.23 1.50 -22.82
N HIS A 193 6.40 1.90 -21.86
CA HIS A 193 6.78 1.95 -20.45
C HIS A 193 6.15 0.85 -19.60
N LYS A 194 5.39 -0.08 -20.21
CA LYS A 194 4.62 -1.12 -19.50
C LYS A 194 3.80 -0.56 -18.33
N LYS A 195 3.21 0.62 -18.53
CA LYS A 195 2.43 1.33 -17.53
C LYS A 195 1.08 1.72 -18.10
N GLU A 196 0.08 1.72 -17.23
CA GLU A 196 -1.23 2.28 -17.48
C GLU A 196 -1.37 3.58 -16.70
N ILE A 197 -1.79 4.64 -17.39
CA ILE A 197 -2.07 5.94 -16.79
C ILE A 197 -3.58 6.12 -16.77
N ILE A 198 -4.13 6.37 -15.58
CA ILE A 198 -5.56 6.59 -15.39
C ILE A 198 -5.75 7.99 -14.86
N TYR A 199 -6.41 8.83 -15.65
CA TYR A 199 -6.83 10.17 -15.26
C TYR A 199 -8.22 10.09 -14.67
N VAL A 200 -8.37 10.48 -13.40
CA VAL A 200 -9.66 10.45 -12.71
C VAL A 200 -10.07 11.86 -12.37
N TYR A 201 -11.34 12.16 -12.54
CA TYR A 201 -11.94 13.45 -12.29
C TYR A 201 -13.01 13.28 -11.22
N LEU A 202 -12.75 13.85 -10.04
CA LEU A 202 -13.71 13.92 -8.94
C LEU A 202 -14.30 15.33 -8.92
N LEU A 203 -15.56 15.45 -9.31
CA LEU A 203 -16.27 16.73 -9.34
C LEU A 203 -17.07 16.88 -8.05
N ASP A 204 -16.83 18.00 -7.37
CA ASP A 204 -17.66 18.51 -6.27
C ASP A 204 -18.49 19.73 -6.77
N LYS A 205 -19.05 20.54 -5.87
CA LYS A 205 -19.85 21.72 -6.21
C LYS A 205 -19.06 22.78 -6.98
N GLU A 206 -17.85 23.10 -6.54
CA GLU A 206 -17.07 24.23 -7.08
C GLU A 206 -15.69 23.81 -7.62
N SER A 207 -15.26 22.59 -7.31
CA SER A 207 -13.92 22.10 -7.66
C SER A 207 -13.98 20.86 -8.53
N VAL A 208 -12.87 20.66 -9.25
CA VAL A 208 -12.51 19.39 -9.88
C VAL A 208 -11.19 18.96 -9.28
N ILE A 209 -11.16 17.75 -8.73
CA ILE A 209 -9.93 17.12 -8.28
C ILE A 209 -9.52 16.15 -9.40
N GLN A 210 -8.37 16.42 -10.02
CA GLN A 210 -7.79 15.56 -11.04
C GLN A 210 -6.76 14.64 -10.37
N LEU A 211 -7.00 13.33 -10.44
CA LEU A 211 -6.02 12.32 -10.04
C LEU A 211 -5.29 11.82 -11.29
N THR A 212 -3.97 11.72 -11.19
CA THR A 212 -3.15 10.97 -12.14
C THR A 212 -2.66 9.72 -11.44
N VAL A 213 -3.12 8.58 -11.91
CA VAL A 213 -2.80 7.27 -11.34
C VAL A 213 -1.94 6.52 -12.32
N VAL A 214 -0.82 5.97 -11.86
CA VAL A 214 0.08 5.17 -12.68
C VAL A 214 0.14 3.77 -12.09
N ILE A 215 -0.17 2.76 -12.91
CA ILE A 215 -0.16 1.35 -12.51
C ILE A 215 0.78 0.57 -13.43
N ASN A 216 1.65 -0.27 -12.87
CA ASN A 216 2.48 -1.18 -13.66
C ASN A 216 1.63 -2.30 -14.29
N LYS A 217 1.88 -2.63 -15.57
CA LYS A 217 1.07 -3.61 -16.32
C LYS A 217 1.22 -5.05 -15.82
N ASP A 218 2.36 -5.42 -15.25
CA ASP A 218 2.68 -6.82 -14.90
C ASP A 218 1.69 -7.46 -13.90
N ASN A 219 0.95 -6.65 -13.14
CA ASN A 219 -0.06 -7.09 -12.17
C ASN A 219 -1.30 -6.19 -12.17
N PHE A 220 -1.66 -5.67 -13.36
CA PHE A 220 -2.64 -4.60 -13.51
C PHE A 220 -3.98 -4.91 -12.84
N GLU A 221 -4.58 -6.08 -13.06
CA GLU A 221 -5.91 -6.42 -12.51
C GLU A 221 -5.98 -6.28 -10.99
N LYS A 222 -4.98 -6.82 -10.28
CA LYS A 222 -4.93 -6.77 -8.81
C LYS A 222 -4.65 -5.35 -8.32
N ASP A 223 -3.71 -4.66 -8.95
CA ASP A 223 -3.31 -3.31 -8.55
C ASP A 223 -4.43 -2.28 -8.87
N TYR A 224 -5.15 -2.48 -9.97
CA TYR A 224 -6.33 -1.69 -10.34
C TYR A 224 -7.51 -1.93 -9.39
N ALA A 225 -7.76 -3.16 -8.96
CA ALA A 225 -8.77 -3.45 -7.95
C ALA A 225 -8.46 -2.78 -6.59
N ALA A 226 -7.19 -2.80 -6.18
CA ALA A 226 -6.73 -2.09 -4.99
C ALA A 226 -6.93 -0.58 -5.14
N PHE A 227 -6.57 -0.01 -6.29
CA PHE A 227 -6.79 1.40 -6.60
C PHE A 227 -8.29 1.77 -6.55
N LYS A 228 -9.19 0.98 -7.13
CA LYS A 228 -10.64 1.24 -7.05
C LYS A 228 -11.15 1.33 -5.61
N THR A 229 -10.69 0.41 -4.76
CA THR A 229 -11.07 0.40 -3.35
C THR A 229 -10.63 1.69 -2.64
N ILE A 230 -9.43 2.19 -2.97
CA ILE A 230 -8.92 3.46 -2.47
C ILE A 230 -9.75 4.63 -3.01
N LEU A 231 -10.06 4.64 -4.30
CA LEU A 231 -10.86 5.68 -4.96
C LEU A 231 -12.27 5.79 -4.35
N ASP A 232 -12.93 4.66 -4.11
CA ASP A 232 -14.29 4.62 -3.54
C ASP A 232 -14.35 5.30 -2.15
N SER A 233 -13.22 5.30 -1.42
CA SER A 233 -13.09 5.90 -0.10
C SER A 233 -12.76 7.40 -0.11
N ALA A 234 -12.65 8.03 -1.28
CA ALA A 234 -12.26 9.43 -1.42
C ALA A 234 -13.23 10.38 -0.71
N VAL A 235 -12.68 11.30 0.09
CA VAL A 235 -13.42 12.36 0.78
C VAL A 235 -12.65 13.68 0.72
N ASN A 236 -13.36 14.81 0.76
CA ASN A 236 -12.72 16.12 0.97
C ASN A 236 -12.04 16.14 2.34
N ALA A 237 -10.80 16.62 2.41
CA ALA A 237 -10.08 16.76 3.67
C ALA A 237 -10.65 17.89 4.56
N ASN A 238 -11.24 18.91 3.93
CA ASN A 238 -12.02 19.97 4.57
C ASN A 238 -13.44 19.94 3.96
N PRO A 239 -14.44 19.34 4.64
CA PRO A 239 -15.82 19.32 4.16
C PRO A 239 -16.50 20.69 4.23
#